data_AF-A0A816FSK0-F1
#
_entry.id   AF-A0A816FSK0-F1
#
_cell.length_a   1.000
_cell.length_b   1.000
_cell.length_c   1.000
_cell.angle_alpha   90.00
_cell.angle_beta   90.00
_cell.angle_gamma   90.00
#
_symmetry.space_group_name_H-M   'P 1'
#
loop_
_entity.id
_entity.type
_entity.pdbx_description
1 polymer ?
#
loop_
_entity_poly.entity_id
_entity_poly.type
_entity_poly.pdbx_seq_one_letter_code
_entity_poly.pdbx_strand_id
1 'polypeptide(L)'
;MHVHKTSGLIINSSIVCPDMAYVVASEQAYITNLCANVELDVEIYDLAIVESNTSWLCPQITVATATNVNNTLSFCALNSMIVNVINSTFVYNSTQPCPSNFSITASNGSNVFNVCSSMNTNIYAKNSTVLTDEFRCSSVVNVTATDLALVYVCATSAIYAVASFNATIYYKGPLASNSSINGSEIKPWV
;
A
#
# COMPACT_ATOMS: atom_id res chain seq x y z
N MET A 1 1.08 -0.84 -21.18
CA MET A 1 1.41 0.48 -21.74
C MET A 1 2.71 0.94 -21.10
N HIS A 2 3.72 1.28 -21.90
CA HIS A 2 5.00 1.79 -21.39
C HIS A 2 5.05 3.30 -21.66
N VAL A 3 5.26 4.09 -20.62
CA VAL A 3 5.37 5.56 -20.71
C VAL A 3 6.72 5.98 -20.14
N HIS A 4 7.57 6.56 -20.99
CA HIS A 4 8.88 7.07 -20.61
C HIS A 4 8.92 8.60 -20.85
N LYS A 5 9.53 9.34 -19.91
CA LYS A 5 10.07 10.71 -20.08
C LYS A 5 9.07 11.82 -20.43
N THR A 6 8.85 12.76 -19.50
CA THR A 6 8.19 14.10 -19.66
C THR A 6 6.85 14.17 -20.40
N SER A 7 6.29 13.04 -20.82
CA SER A 7 5.04 12.94 -21.53
C SER A 7 3.95 12.72 -20.48
N GLY A 8 3.14 13.76 -20.27
CA GLY A 8 1.92 13.64 -19.48
C GLY A 8 0.93 12.77 -20.25
N LEU A 9 0.57 11.61 -19.70
CA LEU A 9 -0.52 10.80 -20.23
C LEU A 9 -1.73 10.95 -19.31
N ILE A 10 -2.75 11.62 -19.81
CA ILE A 10 -4.06 11.68 -19.15
C ILE A 10 -4.96 10.68 -19.85
N ILE A 11 -5.30 9.58 -19.17
CA ILE A 11 -6.29 8.64 -19.68
C ILE A 11 -7.66 9.19 -19.30
N ASN A 12 -8.31 9.89 -20.22
CA ASN A 12 -9.68 10.35 -20.01
C ASN A 12 -10.64 9.16 -20.20
N SER A 13 -10.89 8.43 -19.12
CA SER A 13 -11.60 7.14 -19.17
C SER A 13 -13.12 7.25 -19.30
N SER A 14 -13.68 8.44 -19.59
CA SER A 14 -15.10 8.80 -19.43
C SER A 14 -16.17 7.87 -20.03
N ILE A 15 -15.81 6.79 -20.72
CA ILE A 15 -16.77 5.87 -21.35
C ILE A 15 -16.45 4.37 -21.14
N VAL A 16 -15.19 3.89 -21.15
CA VAL A 16 -14.88 2.46 -20.92
C VAL A 16 -13.47 2.27 -20.36
N CYS A 17 -13.35 1.62 -19.21
CA CYS A 17 -12.08 1.08 -18.72
C CYS A 17 -11.85 -0.33 -19.29
N PRO A 18 -10.61 -0.69 -19.66
CA PRO A 18 -10.32 -2.07 -20.03
C PRO A 18 -10.51 -2.99 -18.81
N ASP A 19 -10.72 -4.28 -19.03
CA ASP A 19 -10.78 -5.22 -17.91
C ASP A 19 -9.44 -5.31 -17.18
N MET A 20 -8.34 -5.27 -17.93
CA MET A 20 -6.98 -5.30 -17.40
C MET A 20 -6.17 -4.14 -17.97
N ALA A 21 -5.42 -3.45 -17.12
CA ALA A 21 -4.45 -2.43 -17.52
C ALA A 21 -3.10 -2.71 -16.86
N TYR A 22 -2.05 -2.75 -17.68
CA TYR A 22 -0.66 -2.83 -17.23
C TYR A 22 0.05 -1.54 -17.60
N VAL A 23 0.73 -0.89 -16.65
CA VAL A 23 1.41 0.40 -16.85
C VAL A 23 2.81 0.36 -16.27
N VAL A 24 3.80 0.70 -17.08
CA VAL A 24 5.19 0.92 -16.63
C VAL A 24 5.53 2.38 -16.83
N ALA A 25 5.89 3.06 -15.75
CA ALA A 25 6.24 4.47 -15.72
C ALA A 25 7.65 4.68 -15.18
N SER A 26 8.45 5.52 -15.84
CA SER A 26 9.82 5.83 -15.41
C SER A 26 10.25 7.24 -15.82
N GLU A 27 11.39 7.71 -15.31
CA GLU A 27 12.04 8.97 -15.72
C GLU A 27 11.12 10.20 -15.64
N GLN A 28 10.48 10.42 -14.49
CA GLN A 28 9.55 11.56 -14.28
C GLN A 28 8.31 11.54 -15.19
N ALA A 29 7.90 10.37 -15.69
CA ALA A 29 6.59 10.24 -16.36
C ALA A 29 5.46 10.69 -15.42
N TYR A 30 4.43 11.34 -15.98
CA TYR A 30 3.24 11.77 -15.25
C TYR A 30 2.01 11.12 -15.86
N ILE A 31 1.41 10.18 -15.14
CA ILE A 31 0.24 9.43 -15.62
C ILE A 31 -0.89 9.62 -14.62
N THR A 32 -2.02 10.14 -15.08
CA THR A 32 -3.21 10.31 -14.24
C THR A 32 -4.44 9.70 -14.87
N ASN A 33 -5.42 9.44 -14.01
CA ASN A 33 -6.70 8.85 -14.38
C ASN A 33 -6.59 7.44 -14.97
N LEU A 34 -5.62 6.65 -14.48
CA LEU A 34 -5.58 5.22 -14.79
C LEU A 34 -6.84 4.53 -14.27
N CYS A 35 -7.35 3.58 -15.06
CA CYS A 35 -8.48 2.76 -14.67
C CYS A 35 -8.43 1.37 -15.31
N ALA A 36 -9.09 0.42 -14.65
CA ALA A 36 -9.40 -0.92 -15.12
C ALA A 36 -10.65 -1.45 -14.40
N ASN A 37 -11.39 -2.38 -14.99
CA ASN A 37 -12.56 -2.97 -14.32
C ASN A 37 -12.16 -4.10 -13.35
N VAL A 38 -11.21 -4.94 -13.76
CA VAL A 38 -10.79 -6.13 -13.02
C VAL A 38 -9.44 -5.89 -12.37
N GLU A 39 -8.40 -5.60 -13.16
CA GLU A 39 -7.02 -5.55 -12.67
C GLU A 39 -6.25 -4.34 -13.21
N LEU A 40 -5.67 -3.58 -12.28
CA LEU A 40 -4.70 -2.54 -12.59
C LEU A 40 -3.34 -2.94 -12.02
N ASP A 41 -2.37 -3.18 -12.91
CA ASP A 41 -0.99 -3.49 -12.54
C ASP A 41 -0.08 -2.34 -12.98
N VAL A 42 0.67 -1.78 -12.02
CA VAL A 42 1.48 -0.58 -12.22
C VAL A 42 2.88 -0.78 -11.66
N GLU A 43 3.87 -0.56 -12.51
CA GLU A 43 5.28 -0.51 -12.14
C GLU A 43 5.81 0.92 -12.31
N ILE A 44 6.45 1.44 -11.28
CA ILE A 44 6.87 2.84 -11.20
C ILE A 44 8.31 2.92 -10.75
N TYR A 45 9.11 3.62 -11.56
CA TYR A 45 10.52 3.84 -11.36
C TYR A 45 10.85 5.33 -11.39
N ASP A 46 11.93 5.72 -10.71
CA ASP A 46 12.67 6.96 -10.95
C ASP A 46 11.81 8.24 -11.08
N LEU A 47 11.38 8.77 -9.92
CA LEU A 47 10.62 10.03 -9.80
C LEU A 47 9.34 10.13 -10.64
N ALA A 48 8.86 9.05 -11.26
CA ALA A 48 7.57 9.05 -11.95
C ALA A 48 6.40 9.28 -10.96
N ILE A 49 5.32 9.84 -11.48
CA ILE A 49 4.05 10.06 -10.77
C ILE A 49 2.98 9.29 -11.50
N VAL A 50 2.31 8.40 -10.77
CA VAL A 50 1.18 7.65 -11.30
C VAL A 50 0.03 7.69 -10.30
N GLU A 51 -1.13 8.13 -10.78
CA GLU A 51 -2.34 8.28 -9.96
C GLU A 51 -3.53 7.64 -10.69
N SER A 52 -4.25 6.77 -9.98
CA SER A 52 -5.57 6.30 -10.45
C SER A 52 -6.64 7.35 -10.15
N ASN A 53 -7.68 7.41 -10.98
CA ASN A 53 -8.86 8.22 -10.65
C ASN A 53 -9.62 7.58 -9.48
N THR A 54 -9.53 8.18 -8.29
CA THR A 54 -10.19 7.68 -7.08
C THR A 54 -11.68 8.01 -7.01
N SER A 55 -12.19 8.83 -7.95
CA SER A 55 -13.61 9.16 -8.08
C SER A 55 -14.38 8.19 -8.98
N TRP A 56 -13.68 7.24 -9.62
CA TRP A 56 -14.24 6.22 -10.52
C TRP A 56 -14.35 4.86 -9.84
N LEU A 57 -15.07 3.91 -10.45
CA LEU A 57 -15.09 2.53 -9.97
C LEU A 57 -13.65 2.01 -9.89
N CYS A 58 -13.19 1.73 -8.68
CA CYS A 58 -11.90 1.11 -8.47
C CYS A 58 -11.87 -0.27 -9.11
N PRO A 59 -10.72 -0.71 -9.65
CA PRO A 59 -10.57 -2.07 -10.12
C PRO A 59 -10.83 -3.07 -8.99
N GLN A 60 -11.20 -4.30 -9.32
CA GLN A 60 -11.32 -5.37 -8.31
C GLN A 60 -9.97 -5.60 -7.62
N ILE A 61 -8.88 -5.57 -8.39
CA ILE A 61 -7.51 -5.82 -7.93
C ILE A 61 -6.61 -4.69 -8.42
N THR A 62 -5.77 -4.18 -7.52
CA THR A 62 -4.65 -3.30 -7.89
C THR A 62 -3.35 -3.88 -7.39
N VAL A 63 -2.37 -3.98 -8.28
CA VAL A 63 -0.98 -4.31 -7.99
C VAL A 63 -0.14 -3.08 -8.30
N ALA A 64 0.64 -2.62 -7.33
CA ALA A 64 1.49 -1.45 -7.49
C ALA A 64 2.91 -1.75 -6.99
N THR A 65 3.88 -1.63 -7.87
CA THR A 65 5.31 -1.73 -7.54
C THR A 65 5.96 -0.38 -7.75
N ALA A 66 6.63 0.14 -6.71
CA ALA A 66 7.28 1.44 -6.72
C ALA A 66 8.73 1.32 -6.24
N THR A 67 9.68 1.78 -7.06
CA THR A 67 11.11 1.76 -6.74
C THR A 67 11.73 3.14 -6.97
N ASN A 68 12.41 3.69 -5.95
CA ASN A 68 13.06 5.00 -5.99
C ASN A 68 12.11 6.14 -6.41
N VAL A 69 10.86 6.10 -5.93
CA VAL A 69 9.83 7.10 -6.21
C VAL A 69 9.72 8.05 -5.02
N ASN A 70 10.12 9.30 -5.23
CA ASN A 70 10.05 10.35 -4.20
C ASN A 70 8.72 11.14 -4.20
N ASN A 71 7.70 10.61 -4.86
CA ASN A 71 6.38 11.21 -4.96
C ASN A 71 5.33 10.35 -4.25
N THR A 72 4.22 10.97 -3.89
CA THR A 72 3.06 10.26 -3.37
C THR A 72 2.39 9.48 -4.48
N LEU A 73 2.22 8.18 -4.28
CA LEU A 73 1.46 7.30 -5.15
C LEU A 73 0.08 7.05 -4.56
N SER A 74 -0.97 7.25 -5.36
CA SER A 74 -2.36 7.10 -4.92
C SER A 74 -3.14 6.17 -5.85
N PHE A 75 -3.56 5.04 -5.30
CA PHE A 75 -4.29 3.99 -6.00
C PHE A 75 -5.49 3.53 -5.18
N CYS A 76 -6.46 2.86 -5.81
CA CYS A 76 -7.59 2.25 -5.14
C CYS A 76 -7.91 0.84 -5.66
N ALA A 77 -8.64 0.04 -4.88
CA ALA A 77 -9.11 -1.30 -5.26
C ALA A 77 -10.39 -1.66 -4.47
N LEU A 78 -11.25 -2.51 -5.02
CA LEU A 78 -12.46 -3.00 -4.34
C LEU A 78 -12.21 -4.28 -3.52
N ASN A 79 -11.47 -5.25 -4.07
CA ASN A 79 -11.24 -6.54 -3.40
C ASN A 79 -9.83 -6.66 -2.85
N SER A 80 -8.82 -6.46 -3.68
CA SER A 80 -7.44 -6.72 -3.28
C SER A 80 -6.51 -5.60 -3.70
N MET A 81 -5.68 -5.15 -2.77
CA MET A 81 -4.59 -4.24 -3.05
C MET A 81 -3.26 -4.87 -2.67
N ILE A 82 -2.31 -4.89 -3.59
CA ILE A 82 -0.98 -5.45 -3.39
C ILE A 82 0.03 -4.34 -3.71
N VAL A 83 0.86 -3.98 -2.75
CA VAL A 83 1.80 -2.88 -2.90
C VAL A 83 3.20 -3.33 -2.51
N ASN A 84 4.15 -3.17 -3.43
CA ASN A 84 5.57 -3.38 -3.18
C ASN A 84 6.32 -2.04 -3.31
N VAL A 85 6.90 -1.56 -2.22
CA VAL A 85 7.46 -0.21 -2.10
C VAL A 85 8.92 -0.30 -1.67
N ILE A 86 9.84 0.12 -2.53
CA ILE A 86 11.28 0.10 -2.28
C ILE A 86 11.82 1.53 -2.38
N ASN A 87 12.38 2.05 -1.28
CA ASN A 87 12.91 3.42 -1.22
C ASN A 87 11.92 4.45 -1.81
N SER A 88 10.63 4.32 -1.46
CA SER A 88 9.55 5.12 -2.05
C SER A 88 8.46 5.48 -1.04
N THR A 89 7.60 6.44 -1.39
CA THR A 89 6.43 6.80 -0.57
C THR A 89 5.13 6.37 -1.27
N PHE A 90 4.26 5.67 -0.54
CA PHE A 90 2.94 5.28 -0.99
C PHE A 90 1.87 5.78 -0.02
N VAL A 91 0.75 6.31 -0.53
CA VAL A 91 -0.38 6.74 0.29
C VAL A 91 -1.66 6.16 -0.28
N TYR A 92 -2.35 5.33 0.50
CA TYR A 92 -3.70 4.92 0.13
C TYR A 92 -4.67 6.08 0.37
N ASN A 93 -5.05 6.79 -0.71
CA ASN A 93 -5.91 7.97 -0.63
C ASN A 93 -7.17 7.80 -1.49
N SER A 94 -8.03 6.85 -1.10
CA SER A 94 -9.30 6.58 -1.79
C SER A 94 -10.50 7.08 -0.97
N THR A 95 -11.47 7.70 -1.65
CA THR A 95 -12.81 7.99 -1.12
C THR A 95 -13.72 6.75 -1.12
N GLN A 96 -13.32 5.69 -1.83
CA GLN A 96 -14.04 4.42 -1.87
C GLN A 96 -13.82 3.61 -0.58
N PRO A 97 -14.69 2.63 -0.29
CA PRO A 97 -14.47 1.67 0.78
C PRO A 97 -13.09 1.01 0.69
N CYS A 98 -12.52 0.64 1.84
CA CYS A 98 -11.26 -0.09 1.87
C CYS A 98 -11.40 -1.45 1.17
N PRO A 99 -10.35 -1.91 0.48
CA PRO A 99 -10.38 -3.23 -0.16
C PRO A 99 -10.63 -4.33 0.87
N SER A 100 -11.17 -5.45 0.42
CA SER A 100 -11.30 -6.64 1.27
C SER A 100 -9.95 -7.09 1.86
N ASN A 101 -8.90 -7.12 1.03
CA ASN A 101 -7.56 -7.51 1.42
C ASN A 101 -6.54 -6.45 0.99
N PHE A 102 -5.54 -6.21 1.85
CA PHE A 102 -4.42 -5.33 1.55
C PHE A 102 -3.10 -6.04 1.89
N SER A 103 -2.19 -6.15 0.95
CA SER A 103 -0.86 -6.74 1.14
C SER A 103 0.22 -5.71 0.84
N ILE A 104 1.18 -5.55 1.75
CA ILE A 104 2.26 -4.57 1.65
C ILE A 104 3.60 -5.24 1.86
N THR A 105 4.54 -4.95 0.97
CA THR A 105 5.97 -5.18 1.16
C THR A 105 6.67 -3.83 1.09
N ALA A 106 7.22 -3.34 2.19
CA ALA A 106 7.92 -2.06 2.26
C ALA A 106 9.39 -2.29 2.68
N SER A 107 10.33 -1.66 1.98
CA SER A 107 11.76 -1.82 2.28
C SER A 107 12.62 -0.60 1.98
N ASN A 108 13.82 -0.53 2.57
CA ASN A 108 14.89 0.42 2.22
C ASN A 108 14.49 1.90 2.35
N GLY A 109 13.96 2.29 3.51
CA GLY A 109 13.53 3.66 3.80
C GLY A 109 12.15 4.02 3.26
N SER A 110 11.39 3.04 2.74
CA SER A 110 10.03 3.27 2.25
C SER A 110 9.07 3.74 3.34
N ASN A 111 8.09 4.56 2.93
CA ASN A 111 6.99 4.98 3.79
C ASN A 111 5.65 4.63 3.13
N VAL A 112 4.77 3.96 3.86
CA VAL A 112 3.44 3.54 3.40
C VAL A 112 2.40 4.07 4.38
N PHE A 113 1.44 4.85 3.90
CA PHE A 113 0.46 5.54 4.76
C PHE A 113 -0.99 5.22 4.40
N ASN A 114 -1.87 5.40 5.38
CA ASN A 114 -3.33 5.28 5.29
C ASN A 114 -3.82 3.89 4.84
N VAL A 115 -3.06 2.85 5.15
CA VAL A 115 -3.41 1.47 4.80
C VAL A 115 -4.70 1.07 5.50
N CYS A 116 -5.65 0.52 4.76
CA CYS A 116 -6.89 0.00 5.34
C CYS A 116 -7.42 -1.20 4.56
N SER A 117 -8.09 -2.13 5.26
CA SER A 117 -8.82 -3.23 4.62
C SER A 117 -10.08 -3.53 5.42
N SER A 118 -11.09 -4.12 4.80
CA SER A 118 -12.29 -4.57 5.53
C SER A 118 -12.14 -5.98 6.13
N MET A 119 -11.24 -6.83 5.60
CA MET A 119 -10.97 -8.16 6.14
C MET A 119 -9.53 -8.31 6.62
N ASN A 120 -8.57 -8.45 5.70
CA ASN A 120 -7.20 -8.82 6.05
C ASN A 120 -6.17 -7.81 5.56
N THR A 121 -5.28 -7.39 6.45
CA THR A 121 -4.07 -6.64 6.09
C THR A 121 -2.83 -7.47 6.39
N ASN A 122 -1.98 -7.66 5.38
CA ASN A 122 -0.69 -8.33 5.48
C ASN A 122 0.42 -7.30 5.27
N ILE A 123 1.32 -7.16 6.23
CA ILE A 123 2.41 -6.18 6.20
C ILE A 123 3.73 -6.90 6.39
N TYR A 124 4.63 -6.71 5.42
CA TYR A 124 6.05 -6.99 5.57
C TYR A 124 6.80 -5.67 5.48
N ALA A 125 7.47 -5.27 6.56
CA ALA A 125 8.22 -4.03 6.68
C ALA A 125 9.68 -4.32 7.05
N LYS A 126 10.62 -3.76 6.29
CA LYS A 126 12.06 -3.91 6.54
C LYS A 126 12.77 -2.58 6.38
N ASN A 127 13.26 -1.98 7.47
CA ASN A 127 13.85 -0.64 7.43
C ASN A 127 12.90 0.35 6.75
N SER A 128 11.64 0.37 7.19
CA SER A 128 10.56 1.12 6.54
C SER A 128 9.50 1.53 7.54
N THR A 129 8.70 2.52 7.17
CA THR A 129 7.57 2.99 7.97
C THR A 129 6.25 2.57 7.33
N VAL A 130 5.34 1.97 8.10
CA VAL A 130 3.98 1.62 7.63
C VAL A 130 2.94 2.10 8.63
N LEU A 131 2.00 2.94 8.21
CA LEU A 131 0.90 3.43 9.03
C LEU A 131 -0.45 2.98 8.45
N THR A 132 -1.18 2.17 9.21
CA THR A 132 -2.60 1.89 8.92
C THR A 132 -3.50 3.02 9.37
N ASP A 133 -4.64 3.18 8.71
CA ASP A 133 -5.69 4.10 9.11
C ASP A 133 -6.33 3.68 10.44
N GLU A 134 -6.24 4.55 11.45
CA GLU A 134 -6.75 4.29 12.80
C GLU A 134 -8.28 4.27 12.93
N PHE A 135 -8.98 4.79 11.92
CA PHE A 135 -10.43 4.85 11.85
C PHE A 135 -11.02 3.73 10.99
N ARG A 136 -10.22 3.13 10.10
CA ARG A 136 -10.62 2.06 9.18
C ARG A 136 -9.81 0.79 9.42
N CYS A 137 -9.92 0.27 10.64
CA CYS A 137 -9.20 -0.92 11.10
C CYS A 137 -9.66 -2.20 10.38
N SER A 138 -8.70 -3.09 10.12
CA SER A 138 -8.99 -4.38 9.48
C SER A 138 -9.61 -5.37 10.47
N SER A 139 -10.24 -6.45 10.01
CA SER A 139 -10.63 -7.53 10.93
C SER A 139 -9.38 -8.22 11.49
N VAL A 140 -8.47 -8.61 10.59
CA VAL A 140 -7.23 -9.29 10.93
C VAL A 140 -6.04 -8.54 10.33
N VAL A 141 -4.98 -8.40 11.12
CA VAL A 141 -3.69 -7.87 10.66
C VAL A 141 -2.60 -8.90 10.92
N ASN A 142 -1.86 -9.27 9.87
CA ASN A 142 -0.61 -10.00 9.98
C ASN A 142 0.53 -9.03 9.68
N VAL A 143 1.45 -8.85 10.63
CA VAL A 143 2.57 -7.91 10.49
C VAL A 143 3.88 -8.59 10.83
N THR A 144 4.85 -8.48 9.91
CA THR A 144 6.25 -8.82 10.13
C THR A 144 7.09 -7.56 9.93
N ALA A 145 7.77 -7.12 10.97
CA ALA A 145 8.60 -5.92 10.97
C ALA A 145 10.05 -6.28 11.33
N THR A 146 11.01 -5.80 10.54
CA THR A 146 12.44 -6.11 10.67
C THR A 146 13.32 -4.87 10.44
N ASP A 147 14.55 -4.90 10.92
CA ASP A 147 15.62 -3.93 10.61
C ASP A 147 15.19 -2.46 10.78
N LEU A 148 14.93 -2.00 12.00
CA LEU A 148 14.47 -0.61 12.29
C LEU A 148 13.11 -0.23 11.66
N ALA A 149 12.31 -1.20 11.22
CA ALA A 149 10.96 -0.92 10.76
C ALA A 149 10.09 -0.30 11.88
N LEU A 150 9.25 0.67 11.50
CA LEU A 150 8.27 1.30 12.38
C LEU A 150 6.88 1.10 11.81
N VAL A 151 6.04 0.33 12.49
CA VAL A 151 4.74 -0.07 11.96
C VAL A 151 3.62 0.28 12.95
N TYR A 152 2.57 0.95 12.47
CA TYR A 152 1.35 1.25 13.23
C TYR A 152 0.21 0.47 12.62
N VAL A 153 -0.44 -0.39 13.41
CA VAL A 153 -1.53 -1.27 12.97
C VAL A 153 -2.78 -1.12 13.81
N CYS A 154 -3.94 -1.26 13.17
CA CYS A 154 -5.21 -1.39 13.86
C CYS A 154 -6.01 -2.59 13.35
N ALA A 155 -6.57 -3.38 14.28
CA ALA A 155 -7.47 -4.47 13.97
C ALA A 155 -8.67 -4.54 14.94
N THR A 156 -9.80 -5.06 14.47
CA THR A 156 -10.99 -5.26 15.28
C THR A 156 -11.08 -6.66 15.89
N SER A 157 -10.44 -7.67 15.29
CA SER A 157 -10.53 -9.07 15.74
C SER A 157 -9.19 -9.65 16.21
N ALA A 158 -8.12 -9.52 15.42
CA ALA A 158 -6.83 -10.09 15.79
C ALA A 158 -5.64 -9.40 15.10
N ILE A 159 -4.53 -9.30 15.84
CA ILE A 159 -3.23 -8.84 15.35
C ILE A 159 -2.21 -9.94 15.59
N TYR A 160 -1.61 -10.45 14.52
CA TYR A 160 -0.50 -11.39 14.55
C TYR A 160 0.79 -10.64 14.23
N ALA A 161 1.65 -10.45 15.23
CA ALA A 161 2.82 -9.60 15.09
C ALA A 161 4.14 -10.34 15.31
N VAL A 162 5.08 -10.15 14.40
CA VAL A 162 6.47 -10.60 14.51
C VAL A 162 7.38 -9.38 14.35
N ALA A 163 8.11 -9.02 15.41
CA ALA A 163 9.08 -7.92 15.37
C ALA A 163 10.49 -8.44 15.67
N SER A 164 11.44 -8.12 14.79
CA SER A 164 12.85 -8.49 15.00
C SER A 164 13.82 -7.37 14.57
N PHE A 165 15.06 -7.43 15.08
CA PHE A 165 16.16 -6.55 14.68
C PHE A 165 15.84 -5.05 14.81
N ASN A 166 15.54 -4.61 16.03
CA ASN A 166 15.19 -3.23 16.40
C ASN A 166 13.93 -2.68 15.70
N ALA A 167 13.01 -3.54 15.26
CA ALA A 167 11.72 -3.10 14.77
C ALA A 167 10.78 -2.70 15.91
N THR A 168 9.88 -1.77 15.63
CA THR A 168 8.82 -1.34 16.56
C THR A 168 7.45 -1.47 15.90
N ILE A 169 6.53 -2.16 16.57
CA ILE A 169 5.12 -2.27 16.16
C ILE A 169 4.23 -1.62 17.22
N TYR A 170 3.50 -0.58 16.82
CA TYR A 170 2.42 0.02 17.59
C TYR A 170 1.09 -0.58 17.16
N TYR A 171 0.25 -0.97 18.12
CA TYR A 171 -0.99 -1.68 17.80
C TYR A 171 -2.22 -1.15 18.54
N LYS A 172 -3.36 -1.16 17.85
CA LYS A 172 -4.69 -0.88 18.40
C LYS A 172 -5.62 -2.05 18.10
N GLY A 173 -6.07 -2.76 19.14
CA GLY A 173 -6.93 -3.93 19.02
C GLY A 173 -6.38 -5.18 19.73
N PRO A 174 -7.02 -6.35 19.54
CA PRO A 174 -6.62 -7.58 20.21
C PRO A 174 -5.30 -8.15 19.64
N LEU A 175 -4.26 -8.21 20.47
CA LEU A 175 -2.99 -8.86 20.10
C LEU A 175 -3.08 -10.37 20.33
N ALA A 176 -2.75 -11.17 19.31
CA ALA A 176 -2.76 -12.62 19.39
C ALA A 176 -1.60 -13.15 20.24
N SER A 177 -1.83 -14.25 20.97
CA SER A 177 -0.88 -14.85 21.91
C SER A 177 0.39 -15.43 21.27
N ASN A 178 0.36 -15.69 19.97
CA ASN A 178 1.50 -16.15 19.18
C ASN A 178 2.34 -15.01 18.59
N SER A 179 2.10 -13.75 18.99
CA SER A 179 2.96 -12.63 18.62
C SER A 179 4.35 -12.80 19.26
N SER A 180 5.41 -12.43 18.53
CA SER A 180 6.80 -12.67 18.95
C SER A 180 7.69 -11.45 18.76
N ILE A 181 8.69 -11.35 19.64
CA ILE A 181 9.63 -10.24 19.73
C ILE A 181 11.05 -10.80 19.81
N ASN A 182 11.96 -10.29 18.98
CA ASN A 182 13.38 -10.62 19.06
C ASN A 182 14.24 -9.34 18.93
N GLY A 183 14.64 -8.75 20.06
CA GLY A 183 15.39 -7.49 20.10
C GLY A 183 14.59 -6.33 19.48
N SER A 184 13.32 -6.19 19.84
CA SER A 184 12.34 -5.31 19.21
C SER A 184 11.24 -4.93 20.20
N GLU A 185 10.25 -4.14 19.78
CA GLU A 185 9.17 -3.69 20.65
C GLU A 185 7.80 -3.87 19.99
N ILE A 186 6.82 -4.38 20.75
CA ILE A 186 5.40 -4.39 20.39
C ILE A 186 4.66 -3.69 21.52
N LYS A 187 3.97 -2.58 21.23
CA LYS A 187 3.36 -1.73 22.26
C LYS A 187 2.02 -1.15 21.82
N PRO A 188 1.10 -0.89 22.76
CA PRO A 188 -0.16 -0.24 22.44
C PRO A 188 0.05 1.11 21.73
N TRP A 189 -0.78 1.38 20.74
CA TRP A 189 -0.92 2.70 20.13
C TRP A 189 -1.83 3.54 21.01
N VAL A 190 -1.23 4.44 21.79
CA VAL A 190 -1.91 5.38 22.71
C VAL A 190 -2.24 6.67 21.97
#